data_AF-A0A1S6ILW5-F1
#
_entry.id   AF-A0A1S6ILW5-F1
#
_cell.length_a   1.000
_cell.length_b   1.000
_cell.length_c   1.000
_cell.angle_alpha   90.00
_cell.angle_beta   90.00
_cell.angle_gamma   90.00
#
_symmetry.space_group_name_H-M   'P 1'
#
loop_
_entity.id
_entity.type
_entity.pdbx_description
1 polymer ?
#
loop_
_entity_poly.entity_id
_entity_poly.type
_entity_poly.pdbx_seq_one_letter_code
_entity_poly.pdbx_strand_id
1 'polypeptide(L)'
;MEKLFNGYENPLAQTMRLIMDEHPHTGEKTTQKALSKAIGIRPQTISLYMDGKTQPTAENLFRIAEYFDVSTDYLLTGVSSENKELHKQLGLSEGAVNLIKRAHKDDQVGSASPVIPMLDELLSSVDFFQFLEDLSLKIEQLKKLAQLSPDELEKMMPGLNVKGYWEWDLNNYVQEFIKKELEKQGLHLSDK
;
A
#
# COMPACT_ATOMS: atom_id res chain seq x y z
N MET A 1 -4.87 -24.24 4.33
CA MET A 1 -6.05 -23.63 3.66
C MET A 1 -7.03 -22.99 4.64
N GLU A 2 -7.34 -23.57 5.81
CA GLU A 2 -8.29 -23.01 6.79
C GLU A 2 -7.98 -21.60 7.34
N LYS A 3 -6.73 -21.13 7.27
CA LYS A 3 -6.33 -19.80 7.74
C LYS A 3 -6.42 -18.68 6.69
N LEU A 4 -6.69 -19.01 5.42
CA LEU A 4 -6.68 -18.02 4.32
C LEU A 4 -7.94 -17.13 4.28
N PHE A 5 -9.03 -17.54 4.92
CA PHE A 5 -10.34 -16.86 4.82
C PHE A 5 -10.88 -16.37 6.17
N ASN A 6 -10.04 -16.25 7.20
CA ASN A 6 -10.49 -15.79 8.52
C ASN A 6 -9.62 -14.64 9.02
N GLY A 7 -10.27 -13.65 9.65
CA GLY A 7 -9.61 -12.52 10.29
C GLY A 7 -9.38 -11.32 9.35
N TYR A 8 -8.94 -10.22 9.94
CA TYR A 8 -8.83 -8.92 9.28
C TYR A 8 -7.91 -8.94 8.05
N GLU A 9 -6.90 -9.81 8.06
CA GLU A 9 -5.88 -9.93 7.02
C GLU A 9 -6.25 -10.89 5.88
N ASN A 10 -7.48 -11.42 5.85
CA ASN A 10 -7.84 -12.28 4.72
C ASN A 10 -7.96 -11.45 3.42
N PRO A 11 -7.60 -12.02 2.25
CA PRO A 11 -7.53 -11.27 0.99
C PRO A 11 -8.86 -10.64 0.57
N LEU A 12 -9.99 -11.31 0.80
CA LEU A 12 -11.30 -10.75 0.49
C LEU A 12 -11.59 -9.51 1.33
N ALA A 13 -11.36 -9.57 2.64
CA ALA A 13 -11.60 -8.45 3.53
C ALA A 13 -10.70 -7.25 3.19
N GLN A 14 -9.42 -7.50 2.89
CA GLN A 14 -8.50 -6.47 2.41
C GLN A 14 -8.99 -5.84 1.09
N THR A 15 -9.37 -6.67 0.11
CA THR A 15 -9.86 -6.20 -1.19
C THR A 15 -11.16 -5.40 -1.04
N MET A 16 -12.09 -5.87 -0.20
CA MET A 16 -13.31 -5.13 0.10
C MET A 16 -13.02 -3.75 0.70
N ARG A 17 -12.08 -3.66 1.66
CA ARG A 17 -11.70 -2.36 2.23
C ARG A 17 -11.09 -1.45 1.17
N LEU A 18 -10.24 -1.98 0.31
CA LEU A 18 -9.59 -1.23 -0.78
C LEU A 18 -10.63 -0.67 -1.77
N ILE A 19 -11.47 -1.53 -2.36
CA ILE A 19 -12.45 -1.10 -3.37
C ILE A 19 -13.58 -0.23 -2.79
N MET A 20 -13.83 -0.34 -1.48
CA MET A 20 -14.78 0.53 -0.81
C MET A 20 -14.19 1.89 -0.45
N ASP A 21 -12.88 1.97 -0.19
CA ASP A 21 -12.23 3.26 0.04
C ASP A 21 -12.08 4.04 -1.27
N GLU A 22 -11.74 3.33 -2.35
CA GLU A 22 -11.58 3.88 -3.69
C GLU A 22 -12.14 2.92 -4.74
N HIS A 23 -13.24 3.29 -5.38
CA HIS A 23 -13.88 2.46 -6.40
C HIS A 23 -12.94 2.24 -7.60
N PRO A 24 -12.73 0.98 -8.07
CA PRO A 24 -11.73 0.64 -9.10
C PRO A 24 -11.79 1.48 -10.38
N HIS A 25 -13.01 1.84 -10.82
CA HIS A 25 -13.24 2.61 -12.04
C HIS A 25 -13.49 4.11 -11.85
N THR A 26 -14.06 4.55 -10.72
CA THR A 26 -14.49 5.94 -10.53
C THR A 26 -13.63 6.71 -9.53
N GLY A 27 -12.85 6.02 -8.70
CA GLY A 27 -12.09 6.61 -7.59
C GLY A 27 -12.97 7.06 -6.41
N GLU A 28 -14.28 6.86 -6.46
CA GLU A 28 -15.19 7.33 -5.42
C GLU A 28 -15.26 6.37 -4.23
N LYS A 29 -15.40 6.93 -3.03
CA LYS A 29 -15.57 6.14 -1.81
C LYS A 29 -16.98 5.56 -1.69
N THR A 30 -17.07 4.25 -1.46
CA THR A 30 -18.33 3.54 -1.24
C THR A 30 -18.58 3.30 0.25
N THR A 31 -19.69 3.81 0.76
CA THR A 31 -20.09 3.57 2.17
C THR A 31 -20.71 2.17 2.35
N GLN A 32 -20.56 1.59 3.54
CA GLN A 32 -21.23 0.31 3.89
C GLN A 32 -22.75 0.38 3.68
N LYS A 33 -23.37 1.54 3.94
CA LYS A 33 -24.81 1.76 3.73
C LYS A 33 -25.18 1.77 2.24
N ALA A 34 -24.35 2.35 1.38
CA ALA A 34 -24.56 2.37 -0.06
C ALA A 34 -24.48 0.95 -0.63
N LEU A 35 -23.40 0.22 -0.33
CA LEU A 35 -23.21 -1.14 -0.81
C LEU A 35 -24.31 -2.09 -0.31
N SER A 36 -24.61 -2.06 0.99
CA SER A 36 -25.66 -2.92 1.57
C SER A 36 -27.04 -2.68 0.97
N LYS A 37 -27.39 -1.41 0.69
CA LYS A 37 -28.63 -1.06 -0.02
C LYS A 37 -28.63 -1.60 -1.45
N ALA A 38 -27.50 -1.49 -2.16
CA ALA A 38 -27.39 -1.94 -3.54
C ALA A 38 -27.52 -3.47 -3.68
N ILE A 39 -26.89 -4.23 -2.79
CA ILE A 39 -26.89 -5.70 -2.87
C ILE A 39 -27.98 -6.37 -2.01
N GLY A 40 -28.79 -5.59 -1.30
CA GLY A 40 -29.96 -6.06 -0.57
C GLY A 40 -29.67 -6.77 0.76
N ILE A 41 -28.62 -6.38 1.48
CA ILE A 41 -28.25 -6.97 2.78
C ILE A 41 -28.18 -5.93 3.90
N ARG A 42 -27.94 -6.37 5.14
CA ARG A 42 -27.79 -5.46 6.28
C ARG A 42 -26.41 -4.78 6.24
N PRO A 43 -26.29 -3.48 6.57
CA PRO A 43 -24.98 -2.80 6.64
C PRO A 43 -23.99 -3.49 7.58
N GLN A 44 -24.47 -4.04 8.70
CA GLN A 44 -23.65 -4.80 9.63
C GLN A 44 -22.98 -6.02 8.98
N THR A 45 -23.64 -6.64 7.99
CA THR A 45 -23.07 -7.78 7.26
C THR A 45 -21.87 -7.36 6.42
N ILE A 46 -21.90 -6.17 5.79
CA ILE A 46 -20.75 -5.62 5.07
C ILE A 46 -19.58 -5.40 6.02
N SER A 47 -19.83 -4.86 7.20
CA SER A 47 -18.80 -4.68 8.24
C SER A 47 -18.16 -6.01 8.64
N LEU A 48 -18.97 -7.07 8.81
CA LEU A 48 -18.44 -8.41 9.12
C LEU A 48 -17.57 -8.98 7.97
N TYR A 49 -17.92 -8.72 6.72
CA TYR A 49 -17.10 -9.11 5.57
C TYR A 49 -15.77 -8.34 5.54
N MET A 50 -15.82 -7.02 5.73
CA MET A 50 -14.63 -6.16 5.80
C MET A 50 -13.74 -6.48 6.99
N ASP A 51 -14.27 -7.01 8.10
CA ASP A 51 -13.49 -7.45 9.25
C ASP A 51 -12.96 -8.89 9.10
N GLY A 52 -13.41 -9.62 8.08
CA GLY A 52 -13.09 -11.04 7.90
C GLY A 52 -13.68 -11.95 8.96
N LYS A 53 -14.74 -11.51 9.64
CA LYS A 53 -15.48 -12.29 10.66
C LYS A 53 -16.46 -13.27 10.03
N THR A 54 -16.90 -13.00 8.80
CA THR A 54 -17.84 -13.85 8.07
C THR A 54 -17.52 -13.75 6.59
N GLN A 55 -17.77 -14.84 5.85
CA GLN A 55 -17.61 -14.87 4.41
C GLN A 55 -18.95 -14.61 3.70
N PRO A 56 -18.96 -13.90 2.56
CA PRO A 56 -20.16 -13.76 1.75
C PRO A 56 -20.58 -15.10 1.16
N THR A 57 -21.89 -15.26 0.96
CA THR A 57 -22.40 -16.34 0.12
C THR A 57 -21.96 -16.12 -1.33
N ALA A 58 -21.99 -17.16 -2.16
CA ALA A 58 -21.68 -17.02 -3.60
C ALA A 58 -22.54 -15.93 -4.27
N GLU A 59 -23.82 -15.84 -3.90
CA GLU A 59 -24.75 -14.81 -4.38
C GLU A 59 -24.32 -13.40 -3.95
N ASN A 60 -23.97 -13.20 -2.68
CA ASN A 60 -23.53 -11.88 -2.20
C ASN A 60 -22.19 -11.49 -2.81
N LEU A 61 -21.26 -12.45 -2.95
CA LEU A 61 -19.97 -12.22 -3.59
C LEU A 61 -20.15 -11.77 -5.05
N PHE A 62 -21.03 -12.45 -5.79
CA PHE A 62 -21.37 -12.09 -7.17
C PHE A 62 -21.97 -10.67 -7.25
N ARG A 63 -22.92 -10.33 -6.38
CA ARG A 63 -23.52 -8.98 -6.34
C ARG A 63 -22.52 -7.89 -6.01
N ILE A 64 -21.55 -8.16 -5.11
CA ILE A 64 -20.47 -7.22 -4.80
C ILE A 64 -19.59 -7.01 -6.04
N ALA A 65 -19.24 -8.10 -6.74
CA ALA A 65 -18.47 -8.05 -7.97
C ALA A 65 -19.17 -7.21 -9.05
N GLU A 66 -20.48 -7.42 -9.25
CA GLU A 66 -21.28 -6.62 -10.18
C GLU A 66 -21.36 -5.14 -9.77
N TYR A 67 -21.53 -4.85 -8.47
CA TYR A 67 -21.61 -3.47 -7.99
C TYR A 67 -20.33 -2.66 -8.30
N PHE A 68 -19.16 -3.27 -8.15
CA PHE A 68 -17.87 -2.63 -8.41
C PHE A 68 -17.35 -2.83 -9.85
N ASP A 69 -18.08 -3.57 -10.68
CA ASP A 69 -17.68 -4.01 -12.01
C ASP A 69 -16.29 -4.67 -12.03
N VAL A 70 -16.12 -5.68 -11.17
CA VAL A 70 -14.90 -6.48 -11.04
C VAL A 70 -15.22 -7.97 -11.08
N SER A 71 -14.21 -8.81 -11.31
CA SER A 71 -14.38 -10.25 -11.21
C SER A 71 -14.45 -10.73 -9.76
N THR A 72 -15.14 -11.84 -9.51
CA THR A 72 -15.10 -12.50 -8.19
C THR A 72 -13.70 -13.02 -7.85
N ASP A 73 -12.89 -13.37 -8.85
CA ASP A 73 -11.47 -13.76 -8.66
C ASP A 73 -10.68 -12.59 -8.08
N TYR A 74 -10.87 -11.37 -8.61
CA TYR A 74 -10.27 -10.16 -8.07
C TYR A 74 -10.72 -9.91 -6.64
N LEU A 75 -12.01 -10.02 -6.33
CA LEU A 75 -12.49 -9.86 -4.95
C LEU A 75 -11.84 -10.83 -3.97
N LEU A 76 -11.64 -12.08 -4.39
CA LEU A 76 -11.09 -13.14 -3.53
C LEU A 76 -9.58 -13.11 -3.40
N THR A 77 -8.86 -12.53 -4.36
CA THR A 77 -7.40 -12.58 -4.42
C THR A 77 -6.73 -11.22 -4.29
N GLY A 78 -7.47 -10.13 -4.53
CA GLY A 78 -6.95 -8.78 -4.62
C GLY A 78 -6.13 -8.49 -5.88
N VAL A 79 -6.08 -9.43 -6.83
CA VAL A 79 -5.24 -9.34 -8.04
C VAL A 79 -6.07 -9.67 -9.27
N SER A 80 -6.06 -8.79 -10.28
CA SER A 80 -6.82 -9.02 -11.50
C SER A 80 -6.16 -10.09 -12.36
N SER A 81 -6.95 -10.75 -13.21
CA SER A 81 -6.44 -11.73 -14.16
C SER A 81 -5.36 -11.13 -15.09
N GLU A 82 -5.48 -9.84 -15.41
CA GLU A 82 -4.52 -9.09 -16.23
C GLU A 82 -3.18 -8.88 -15.52
N ASN A 83 -3.20 -8.65 -14.20
CA ASN A 83 -2.01 -8.36 -13.40
C ASN A 83 -1.42 -9.60 -12.71
N LYS A 84 -2.08 -10.75 -12.79
CA LYS A 84 -1.73 -11.98 -12.08
C LYS A 84 -0.28 -12.41 -12.26
N GLU A 85 0.23 -12.38 -13.49
CA GLU A 85 1.60 -12.81 -13.76
C GLU A 85 2.62 -11.80 -13.23
N LEU A 86 2.37 -10.49 -13.38
CA LEU A 86 3.23 -9.43 -12.84
C LEU A 86 3.29 -9.47 -11.32
N HIS A 87 2.13 -9.63 -10.67
CA HIS A 87 2.05 -9.81 -9.22
C HIS A 87 2.87 -11.02 -8.77
N LYS A 88 2.75 -12.15 -9.46
CA LYS A 88 3.49 -13.38 -9.13
C LYS A 88 5.00 -13.21 -9.30
N GLN A 89 5.46 -12.51 -10.33
CA GLN A 89 6.88 -12.35 -10.62
C GLN A 89 7.56 -11.29 -9.74
N LEU A 90 6.85 -10.19 -9.45
CA LEU A 90 7.44 -9.00 -8.81
C LEU A 90 6.96 -8.79 -7.37
N GLY A 91 5.89 -9.45 -6.94
CA GLY A 91 5.28 -9.26 -5.62
C GLY A 91 4.57 -7.92 -5.45
N LEU A 92 4.41 -7.13 -6.50
CA LEU A 92 3.76 -5.82 -6.46
C LEU A 92 2.24 -5.94 -6.31
N SER A 93 1.64 -5.00 -5.59
CA SER A 93 0.17 -4.94 -5.44
C SER A 93 -0.52 -4.54 -6.75
N GLU A 94 -1.81 -4.87 -6.87
CA GLU A 94 -2.65 -4.44 -8.01
C GLU A 94 -2.54 -2.94 -8.28
N GLY A 95 -2.65 -2.13 -7.22
CA GLY A 95 -2.55 -0.67 -7.32
C GLY A 95 -1.18 -0.21 -7.84
N ALA A 96 -0.08 -0.79 -7.34
CA ALA A 96 1.25 -0.45 -7.81
C ALA A 96 1.43 -0.80 -9.31
N VAL A 97 0.99 -1.98 -9.73
CA VAL A 97 1.04 -2.40 -11.14
C VAL A 97 0.21 -1.45 -12.02
N ASN A 98 -0.99 -1.07 -11.59
CA ASN A 98 -1.86 -0.17 -12.34
C ASN A 98 -1.29 1.26 -12.43
N LEU A 99 -0.65 1.77 -11.38
CA LEU A 99 0.05 3.06 -11.41
C LEU A 99 1.21 3.04 -12.41
N ILE A 100 2.00 1.96 -12.44
CA ILE A 100 3.11 1.80 -13.40
C ILE A 100 2.56 1.73 -14.84
N LYS A 101 1.50 0.95 -15.08
CA LYS A 101 0.83 0.89 -16.40
C LYS A 101 0.30 2.25 -16.85
N ARG A 102 -0.31 3.01 -15.94
CA ARG A 102 -0.82 4.36 -16.21
C ARG A 102 0.32 5.32 -16.55
N ALA A 103 1.37 5.36 -15.73
CA ALA A 103 2.55 6.16 -15.99
C ALA A 103 3.15 5.86 -17.37
N HIS A 104 3.26 4.58 -17.75
CA HIS A 104 3.73 4.19 -19.07
C HIS A 104 2.87 4.72 -20.21
N LYS A 105 1.53 4.66 -20.06
CA LYS A 105 0.60 5.20 -21.05
C LYS A 105 0.71 6.73 -21.13
N ASP A 106 0.77 7.43 -20.00
CA ASP A 106 0.84 8.89 -19.95
C ASP A 106 2.16 9.41 -20.57
N ASP A 107 3.27 8.71 -20.33
CA ASP A 107 4.57 9.02 -20.94
C ASP A 107 4.56 8.85 -22.47
N GLN A 108 3.91 7.81 -23.00
CA GLN A 108 3.78 7.58 -24.44
C GLN A 108 3.00 8.69 -25.16
N VAL A 109 2.09 9.37 -24.46
CA VAL A 109 1.25 10.45 -25.01
C VAL A 109 1.97 11.81 -24.97
N GLY A 110 3.21 11.85 -24.46
CA GLY A 110 4.05 13.06 -24.45
C GLY A 110 3.89 13.91 -23.20
N SER A 111 3.81 13.27 -22.02
CA SER A 111 3.87 13.95 -20.72
C SER A 111 5.08 14.88 -20.63
N ALA A 112 4.89 16.10 -20.11
CA ALA A 112 5.98 17.06 -19.87
C ALA A 112 6.98 16.59 -18.79
N SER A 113 6.56 15.63 -17.95
CA SER A 113 7.37 15.03 -16.90
C SER A 113 7.19 13.51 -16.96
N PRO A 114 8.03 12.79 -17.71
CA PRO A 114 7.88 11.35 -17.86
C PRO A 114 8.30 10.63 -16.57
N VAL A 115 7.46 9.70 -16.11
CA VAL A 115 7.65 8.99 -14.83
C VAL A 115 8.43 7.70 -15.00
N ILE A 116 8.22 6.97 -16.09
CA ILE A 116 8.86 5.67 -16.34
C ILE A 116 10.39 5.76 -16.42
N PRO A 117 11.00 6.73 -17.12
CA PRO A 117 12.46 6.84 -17.15
C PRO A 117 13.07 7.05 -15.76
N MET A 118 12.44 7.91 -14.94
CA MET A 118 12.87 8.13 -13.56
C MET A 118 12.71 6.87 -12.71
N LEU A 119 11.58 6.16 -12.86
CA LEU A 119 11.35 4.90 -12.16
C LEU A 119 12.37 3.84 -12.55
N ASP A 120 12.70 3.71 -13.84
CA ASP A 120 13.69 2.76 -14.36
C ASP A 120 15.09 3.05 -13.81
N GLU A 121 15.48 4.33 -13.76
CA GLU A 121 16.74 4.77 -13.18
C GLU A 121 16.83 4.40 -11.69
N LEU A 122 15.79 4.70 -10.90
CA LEU A 122 15.75 4.35 -9.48
C LEU A 122 15.77 2.83 -9.28
N LEU A 123 14.98 2.08 -10.03
CA LEU A 123 14.92 0.62 -9.94
C LEU A 123 16.15 -0.09 -10.51
N SER A 124 17.02 0.63 -11.23
CA SER A 124 18.32 0.12 -11.69
C SER A 124 19.46 0.50 -10.74
N SER A 125 19.18 1.24 -9.67
CA SER A 125 20.18 1.73 -8.71
C SER A 125 20.35 0.77 -7.53
N VAL A 126 21.56 0.25 -7.36
CA VAL A 126 21.93 -0.58 -6.18
C VAL A 126 21.78 0.24 -4.90
N ASP A 127 22.16 1.52 -4.92
CA ASP A 127 22.05 2.41 -3.77
C ASP A 127 20.58 2.60 -3.34
N PHE A 128 19.65 2.62 -4.30
CA PHE A 128 18.23 2.72 -4.01
C PHE A 128 17.71 1.48 -3.28
N PHE A 129 18.12 0.28 -3.69
CA PHE A 129 17.74 -0.95 -2.97
C PHE A 129 18.35 -1.00 -1.57
N GLN A 130 19.62 -0.60 -1.41
CA GLN A 130 20.22 -0.50 -0.08
C GLN A 130 19.44 0.49 0.81
N PHE A 131 19.04 1.62 0.25
CA PHE A 131 18.20 2.59 0.93
C PHE A 131 16.86 2.00 1.38
N LEU A 132 16.17 1.24 0.51
CA LEU A 132 14.90 0.60 0.85
C LEU A 132 15.06 -0.46 1.95
N GLU A 133 16.12 -1.27 1.89
CA GLU A 133 16.42 -2.29 2.92
C GLU A 133 16.67 -1.65 4.29
N ASP A 134 17.54 -0.63 4.33
CA ASP A 134 17.85 0.11 5.55
C ASP A 134 16.62 0.84 6.11
N LEU A 135 15.84 1.48 5.24
CA LEU A 135 14.63 2.18 5.62
C LEU A 135 13.60 1.21 6.22
N SER A 136 13.42 0.05 5.58
CA SER A 136 12.54 -1.01 6.09
C SER A 136 12.98 -1.46 7.48
N LEU A 137 14.29 -1.68 7.69
CA LEU A 137 14.83 -2.06 8.99
C LEU A 137 14.57 -0.99 10.07
N LYS A 138 14.81 0.28 9.76
CA LYS A 138 14.57 1.41 10.68
C LYS A 138 13.08 1.52 11.05
N ILE A 139 12.17 1.37 10.08
CA ILE A 139 10.72 1.37 10.33
C ILE A 139 10.31 0.22 11.26
N GLU A 140 10.84 -0.99 11.06
CA GLU A 140 10.54 -2.13 11.94
C GLU A 140 11.07 -1.93 13.36
N GLN A 141 12.23 -1.31 13.53
CA GLN A 141 12.74 -0.91 14.84
C GLN A 141 11.81 0.09 15.53
N LEU A 142 11.34 1.09 14.79
CA LEU A 142 10.38 2.07 15.29
C LEU A 142 9.06 1.47 15.72
N LYS A 143 8.51 0.54 14.93
CA LYS A 143 7.28 -0.19 15.30
C LYS A 143 7.46 -0.95 16.62
N LYS A 144 8.62 -1.55 16.86
CA LYS A 144 8.92 -2.24 18.13
C LYS A 144 8.98 -1.25 19.29
N LEU A 145 9.65 -0.11 19.12
CA LEU A 145 9.73 0.92 20.14
C LEU A 145 8.37 1.54 20.47
N ALA A 146 7.50 1.70 19.46
CA ALA A 146 6.14 2.20 19.66
C ALA A 146 5.24 1.28 20.50
N GLN A 147 5.65 0.01 20.70
CA GLN A 147 4.94 -0.95 21.56
C GLN A 147 5.44 -0.93 23.01
N LEU A 148 6.58 -0.29 23.29
CA LEU A 148 7.14 -0.21 24.64
C LEU A 148 6.44 0.87 25.47
N SER A 149 6.30 0.60 26.76
CA SER A 149 5.83 1.58 27.73
C SER A 149 6.88 2.68 27.97
N PRO A 150 6.46 3.88 28.45
CA PRO A 150 7.39 4.95 28.80
C PRO A 150 8.49 4.51 29.77
N ASP A 151 8.16 3.66 30.74
CA ASP A 151 9.09 3.15 31.75
C ASP A 151 10.15 2.19 31.15
N GLU A 152 9.77 1.39 30.15
CA GLU A 152 10.70 0.51 29.43
C GLU A 152 11.66 1.32 28.56
N LEU A 153 11.16 2.37 27.91
CA LEU A 153 11.98 3.27 27.11
C LEU A 153 13.00 4.03 27.97
N GLU A 154 12.58 4.55 29.13
CA GLU A 154 13.49 5.25 30.05
C GLU A 154 14.57 4.32 30.61
N LYS A 155 14.25 3.03 30.87
CA LYS A 155 15.26 2.05 31.30
C LYS A 155 16.26 1.71 30.20
N MET A 156 15.80 1.64 28.95
CA MET A 156 16.63 1.27 27.80
C MET A 156 17.51 2.43 27.33
N MET A 157 16.98 3.65 27.33
CA MET A 157 17.66 4.87 26.89
C MET A 157 17.36 6.03 27.85
N PRO A 158 18.01 6.06 29.02
CA PRO A 158 17.71 7.06 30.06
C PRO A 158 17.96 8.49 29.60
N GLY A 159 17.00 9.38 29.85
CA GLY A 159 17.10 10.81 29.52
C GLY A 159 17.08 11.16 28.03
N LEU A 160 16.86 10.17 27.15
CA LEU A 160 16.74 10.41 25.71
C LEU A 160 15.28 10.64 25.32
N ASN A 161 14.99 11.71 24.56
CA ASN A 161 13.73 11.79 23.83
C ASN A 161 13.76 10.79 22.66
N VAL A 162 13.45 9.54 22.96
CA VAL A 162 13.53 8.41 22.01
C VAL A 162 12.73 8.73 20.75
N LYS A 163 11.46 9.12 20.90
CA LYS A 163 10.59 9.41 19.76
C LYS A 163 11.17 10.52 18.87
N GLY A 164 11.62 11.63 19.47
CA GLY A 164 12.20 12.75 18.74
C GLY A 164 13.51 12.41 18.04
N TYR A 165 14.37 11.59 18.68
CA TYR A 165 15.60 11.11 18.07
C TYR A 165 15.34 10.28 16.80
N TRP A 166 14.39 9.34 16.86
CA TRP A 166 14.11 8.48 15.71
C TRP A 166 13.38 9.20 14.58
N GLU A 167 12.49 10.14 14.90
CA GLU A 167 11.87 11.01 13.91
C GLU A 167 12.94 11.83 13.18
N TRP A 168 13.90 12.40 13.92
CA TRP A 168 15.05 13.09 13.35
C TRP A 168 15.94 12.15 12.51
N ASP A 169 16.30 10.97 13.02
CA ASP A 169 17.15 10.00 12.32
C ASP A 169 16.55 9.55 10.98
N LEU A 170 15.26 9.20 10.97
CA LEU A 170 14.56 8.84 9.73
C LEU A 170 14.54 10.00 8.74
N ASN A 171 14.19 11.20 9.20
CA ASN A 171 14.12 12.37 8.33
C ASN A 171 15.48 12.67 7.69
N ASN A 172 16.56 12.67 8.48
CA ASN A 172 17.90 12.87 7.91
C ASN A 172 18.28 11.73 6.96
N TYR A 173 17.97 10.48 7.29
CA TYR A 173 18.30 9.35 6.42
C TYR A 173 17.67 9.49 5.03
N VAL A 174 16.39 9.87 4.97
CA VAL A 174 15.69 10.13 3.70
C VAL A 174 16.25 11.36 2.99
N GLN A 175 16.52 12.45 3.72
CA GLN A 175 17.08 13.67 3.14
C GLN A 175 18.47 13.45 2.55
N GLU A 176 19.33 12.69 3.23
CA GLU A 176 20.67 12.34 2.75
C GLU A 176 20.60 11.48 1.48
N PHE A 177 19.63 10.56 1.38
CA PHE A 177 19.40 9.82 0.14
C PHE A 177 19.00 10.76 -1.01
N ILE A 178 18.04 11.65 -0.79
CA ILE A 178 17.58 12.62 -1.79
C ILE A 178 18.74 13.53 -2.23
N LYS A 179 19.53 14.03 -1.28
CA LYS A 179 20.70 14.88 -1.57
C LYS A 179 21.70 14.16 -2.48
N LYS A 180 22.03 12.90 -2.17
CA LYS A 180 22.92 12.09 -3.01
C LYS A 180 22.35 11.87 -4.41
N GLU A 181 21.05 11.65 -4.52
CA GLU A 181 20.41 11.46 -5.82
C GLU A 181 20.45 12.74 -6.67
N LEU A 182 20.21 13.91 -6.05
CA LEU A 182 20.36 15.20 -6.73
C LEU A 182 21.80 15.47 -7.17
N GLU A 183 22.78 15.15 -6.32
CA GLU A 183 24.21 15.29 -6.64
C GLU A 183 24.61 14.41 -7.84
N LYS A 184 24.08 13.18 -7.95
CA LYS A 184 24.29 12.31 -9.14
C LYS A 184 23.77 12.94 -10.43
N GLN A 185 22.69 13.71 -10.35
CA GLN A 185 22.13 14.46 -11.47
C GLN A 185 22.83 15.81 -11.70
N GLY A 186 23.92 16.11 -11.00
CA GLY A 186 24.66 17.37 -11.10
C GLY A 186 23.95 18.57 -10.47
N LEU A 187 22.90 18.33 -9.69
CA LEU A 187 22.14 19.36 -8.98
C LEU A 187 22.71 19.54 -7.57
N HIS A 188 23.67 20.45 -7.44
CA HIS A 188 24.22 20.79 -6.14
C HIS A 188 23.28 21.76 -5.41
N LEU A 189 22.58 21.27 -4.38
CA LEU A 189 21.94 22.12 -3.39
C LEU A 189 23.04 22.79 -2.57
N SER A 190 23.43 24.00 -2.97
CA SER A 190 24.37 24.81 -2.19
C SER A 190 23.64 25.28 -0.93
N ASP A 191 24.15 24.94 0.25
CA ASP A 191 23.74 25.60 1.49
C ASP A 191 24.13 27.08 1.36
N LYS A 192 23.13 27.96 1.23
CA LYS A 192 23.29 29.41 1.39
C LYS A 192 22.98 29.81 2.83
#